data_AF-A0A3C0DU00-F1
#
_entry.id   AF-A0A3C0DU00-F1
#
_cell.length_a   1.000
_cell.length_b   1.000
_cell.length_c   1.000
_cell.angle_alpha   90.00
_cell.angle_beta   90.00
_cell.angle_gamma   90.00
#
_symmetry.space_group_name_H-M   'P 1'
#
loop_
_entity.id
_entity.type
_entity.pdbx_description
1 polymer ?
#
loop_
_entity_poly.entity_id
_entity_poly.type
_entity_poly.pdbx_seq_one_letter_code
_entity_poly.pdbx_strand_id
1 'polypeptide(L)' 'MSNIVPLISSGTKGPLGVLHLPRLWQKVSLEAAGKIADGYPGIGAGYDSMVIDGLGLDKEAVKSYITNEKPTYTQFEA' A
#
# COMPACT_ATOMS: atom_id res chain seq x y z
N MET A 1 -1.93 -16.62 14.50
CA MET A 1 -1.33 -16.37 13.16
C MET A 1 -0.31 -15.26 13.32
N SER A 2 0.84 -15.34 12.66
CA SER A 2 1.90 -14.34 12.82
C SER A 2 1.61 -13.11 11.97
N ASN A 3 1.60 -11.93 12.59
CA ASN A 3 1.51 -10.67 11.86
C ASN A 3 2.85 -10.35 11.17
N ILE A 4 2.78 -9.66 10.03
CA ILE A 4 3.89 -9.43 9.10
C ILE A 4 4.21 -7.93 9.09
N VAL A 5 5.48 -7.61 9.39
CA VAL A 5 6.03 -6.27 9.18
C VAL A 5 6.21 -6.05 7.67
N PRO A 6 5.75 -4.93 7.10
CA PRO A 6 5.97 -4.64 5.68
C PRO A 6 7.48 -4.60 5.36
N LEU A 7 7.90 -5.50 4.47
CA LEU A 7 9.31 -5.74 4.11
C LEU A 7 9.82 -4.85 2.97
N ILE A 8 8.93 -4.31 2.14
CA ILE A 8 9.31 -3.41 1.05
C ILE A 8 9.72 -2.07 1.64
N SER A 9 10.94 -1.60 1.39
CA SER A 9 11.41 -0.30 1.88
C SER A 9 10.56 0.87 1.38
N SER A 10 10.43 1.94 2.18
CA SER A 10 9.80 3.19 1.75
C SER A 10 10.56 3.88 0.61
N GLY A 11 11.85 3.55 0.44
CA GLY A 11 12.69 4.04 -0.66
C GLY A 11 12.53 3.28 -1.98
N THR A 12 11.73 2.20 -2.01
CA THR A 12 11.55 1.39 -3.23
C THR A 12 10.61 2.09 -4.22
N LYS A 13 10.93 1.97 -5.51
CA LYS A 13 10.11 2.43 -6.64
C LYS A 13 9.78 1.23 -7.53
N GLY A 14 8.56 1.20 -8.06
CA GLY A 14 8.22 0.30 -9.18
C GLY A 14 8.49 0.94 -10.55
N PRO A 15 8.10 0.26 -11.63
CA PRO A 15 8.06 0.79 -13.00
C PRO A 15 7.51 2.21 -13.15
N LEU A 16 6.46 2.59 -12.41
CA LEU A 16 5.90 3.95 -12.46
C LEU A 16 6.85 5.03 -11.90
N GLY A 17 7.93 4.64 -11.21
CA GLY A 17 8.94 5.55 -10.67
C GLY A 17 8.55 6.27 -9.38
N VAL A 18 7.37 5.97 -8.82
CA VAL A 18 6.85 6.58 -7.59
C VAL A 18 7.47 5.90 -6.36
N LEU A 19 8.10 6.69 -5.49
CA LEU A 19 8.61 6.19 -4.21
C LEU A 19 7.46 5.71 -3.35
N HIS A 20 7.71 4.68 -2.55
CA HIS A 20 6.81 4.19 -1.51
C HIS A 20 5.49 3.55 -2.03
N LEU A 21 5.11 3.73 -3.29
CA LEU A 21 3.95 3.08 -3.91
C LEU A 21 3.97 1.53 -3.78
N PRO A 22 5.12 0.84 -3.96
CA PRO A 22 5.22 -0.60 -3.67
C PRO A 22 4.95 -0.96 -2.20
N ARG A 23 5.43 -0.14 -1.26
CA ARG A 23 5.22 -0.36 0.18
C ARG A 23 3.77 -0.09 0.57
N LEU A 24 3.16 0.94 0.01
CA LEU A 24 1.73 1.24 0.16
C LEU A 24 0.87 0.04 -0.23
N TRP A 25 1.07 -0.49 -1.43
CA TRP A 25 0.36 -1.69 -1.91
C TRP A 25 0.52 -2.88 -0.96
N GLN A 26 1.75 -3.15 -0.52
CA GLN A 26 2.01 -4.27 0.40
C GLN A 26 1.30 -4.08 1.74
N LYS A 27 1.31 -2.86 2.30
CA LYS A 27 0.65 -2.57 3.57
C LYS A 27 -0.85 -2.80 3.49
N VAL A 28 -1.51 -2.23 2.48
CA VAL A 28 -2.96 -2.41 2.30
C VAL A 28 -3.29 -3.89 2.03
N SER A 29 -2.47 -4.60 1.26
CA SER A 29 -2.64 -6.04 1.01
C SER A 29 -2.53 -6.88 2.29
N LEU A 30 -1.58 -6.55 3.18
CA LEU A 30 -1.42 -7.23 4.47
C LEU A 30 -2.57 -6.91 5.42
N GLU A 31 -3.05 -5.66 5.43
CA GLU A 31 -4.23 -5.25 6.21
C GLU A 31 -5.48 -5.99 5.73
N ALA A 32 -5.73 -6.02 4.42
CA ALA A 32 -6.84 -6.76 3.81
C ALA A 32 -6.80 -8.26 4.10
N ALA A 33 -5.61 -8.83 4.24
CA ALA A 33 -5.42 -10.23 4.61
C ALA A 33 -5.54 -10.50 6.13
N GLY A 34 -5.69 -9.47 6.97
CA GLY A 34 -5.67 -9.60 8.43
C GLY A 34 -4.31 -10.06 8.98
N LYS A 35 -3.22 -9.70 8.29
CA LYS A 35 -1.85 -10.15 8.60
C LYS A 35 -0.87 -9.01 8.83
N ILE A 36 -1.30 -7.76 8.84
CA ILE A 36 -0.40 -6.63 9.09
C ILE A 36 0.05 -6.59 10.55
N ALA A 37 1.33 -6.30 10.80
CA ALA A 37 1.87 -6.13 12.16
C ALA A 37 1.30 -4.91 12.88
N ASP A 38 1.14 -5.04 14.20
CA ASP A 38 0.70 -3.96 15.06
C ASP A 38 1.62 -2.74 14.91
N GLY A 39 1.03 -1.55 14.90
CA GLY A 39 1.75 -0.29 14.66
C GLY A 39 1.94 0.06 13.17
N TYR A 40 1.56 -0.83 12.23
CA TYR A 40 1.51 -0.52 10.81
C TYR A 40 0.05 -0.39 10.34
N PRO A 41 -0.48 0.83 10.11
CA PRO A 41 -1.79 0.98 9.46
C PRO A 41 -1.68 0.62 7.98
N GLY A 42 -2.75 0.14 7.33
CA GLY A 42 -2.76 -0.07 5.87
C GLY A 42 -2.43 1.22 5.11
N ILE A 43 -3.19 2.28 5.37
CA ILE A 43 -2.91 3.66 4.90
C ILE A 43 -2.79 4.58 6.12
N GLY A 44 -1.57 5.01 6.44
CA GLY A 44 -1.30 5.97 7.51
C GLY A 44 -1.25 7.42 7.02
N ALA A 45 -1.29 8.38 7.96
CA ALA A 45 -1.26 9.82 7.65
C ALA A 45 0.09 10.37 7.13
N GLY A 46 1.12 9.53 7.01
CA GLY A 46 2.46 9.92 6.58
C GLY A 46 2.69 9.67 5.09
N TYR A 47 3.75 8.95 4.78
CA TYR A 47 4.21 8.73 3.39
C TYR A 47 3.14 8.06 2.50
N ASP A 48 2.25 7.25 3.08
CA ASP A 48 1.13 6.66 2.35
C ASP A 48 0.17 7.74 1.81
N SER A 49 -0.28 8.65 2.68
CA SER A 49 -1.10 9.80 2.29
C SER A 49 -0.38 10.70 1.30
N MET A 50 0.90 10.99 1.48
CA MET A 50 1.67 11.81 0.54
C MET A 50 1.69 11.22 -0.89
N VAL A 51 1.80 9.89 -1.02
CA VAL A 51 1.77 9.22 -2.33
C VAL A 51 0.37 9.28 -2.95
N ILE A 52 -0.68 9.01 -2.17
CA ILE A 52 -2.07 9.06 -2.63
C ILE A 52 -2.43 10.48 -3.10
N ASP A 53 -2.15 11.48 -2.25
CA ASP A 53 -2.44 12.89 -2.53
C ASP A 53 -1.61 13.39 -3.72
N GLY A 54 -0.33 13.01 -3.80
CA GLY A 54 0.56 13.40 -4.89
C GLY A 54 0.18 12.81 -6.25
N LEU A 55 -0.50 11.66 -6.27
CA LEU A 55 -1.07 11.06 -7.47
C LEU A 55 -2.50 11.53 -7.77
N GLY A 56 -3.11 12.35 -6.90
CA GLY A 56 -4.49 12.82 -7.05
C GLY A 56 -5.53 11.71 -6.90
N LEU A 57 -5.23 10.68 -6.11
CA LEU A 57 -6.10 9.51 -5.92
C LEU A 57 -7.01 9.66 -4.71
N ASP A 58 -8.16 8.99 -4.75
CA ASP A 58 -9.03 8.87 -3.58
C ASP A 58 -8.55 7.73 -2.66
N LYS A 59 -8.38 8.03 -1.37
CA LYS A 59 -7.86 7.09 -0.37
C LYS A 59 -8.75 5.86 -0.21
N GLU A 60 -10.06 6.05 -0.15
CA GLU A 60 -11.00 4.94 0.07
C GLU A 60 -11.14 4.08 -1.18
N ALA A 61 -11.06 4.67 -2.37
CA ALA A 61 -10.99 3.96 -3.64
C ALA A 61 -9.74 3.08 -3.73
N VAL A 62 -8.56 3.62 -3.38
CA VAL A 62 -7.30 2.85 -3.34
C VAL A 62 -7.42 1.68 -2.36
N LYS A 63 -7.90 1.93 -1.14
CA LYS A 63 -8.08 0.89 -0.12
C LYS A 63 -9.06 -0.19 -0.58
N SER A 64 -10.21 0.22 -1.12
CA SER A 64 -11.25 -0.68 -1.59
C SER A 64 -10.78 -1.54 -2.75
N TYR A 65 -10.08 -0.94 -3.72
CA TYR A 65 -9.54 -1.66 -4.87
C TYR A 65 -8.55 -2.75 -4.45
N ILE A 66 -7.57 -2.42 -3.59
CA ILE A 66 -6.59 -3.42 -3.11
C ILE A 66 -7.27 -4.51 -2.27
N THR A 67 -8.23 -4.14 -1.43
CA THR A 67 -8.91 -5.07 -0.51
C THR A 67 -9.82 -6.05 -1.25
N ASN A 68 -10.61 -5.56 -2.21
CA ASN A 68 -11.64 -6.34 -2.88
C ASN A 68 -11.08 -7.08 -4.10
N GLU A 69 -10.26 -6.42 -4.93
CA GLU A 69 -9.78 -6.97 -6.19
C GLU A 69 -8.45 -7.72 -6.05
N LYS A 70 -7.68 -7.44 -4.98
CA LYS A 70 -6.37 -8.07 -4.69
C LYS A 70 -5.42 -8.09 -5.89
N PRO A 71 -5.19 -6.94 -6.55
CA PRO A 71 -4.30 -6.86 -7.71
C PRO A 71 -2.87 -7.24 -7.33
N THR A 72 -2.10 -7.76 -8.28
CA THR A 72 -0.64 -7.77 -8.18
C THR A 72 -0.12 -6.34 -8.13
N TYR A 73 1.10 -6.14 -7.63
CA TYR A 73 1.68 -4.79 -7.60
C TYR A 73 1.70 -4.14 -9.00
N THR A 74 2.07 -4.90 -10.04
CA THR A 74 2.11 -4.41 -11.43
C THR A 74 0.73 -4.06 -11.99
N GLN A 75 -0.34 -4.70 -11.52
CA GLN A 75 -1.72 -4.34 -11.87
C GLN A 75 -2.23 -3.12 -11.11
N PHE A 76 -1.72 -2.91 -9.89
CA PHE A 76 -2.09 -1.75 -9.07
C PHE A 76 -1.42 -0.46 -9.56
N GLU A 77 -0.17 -0.53 -10.04
CA GLU A 77 0.58 0.65 -10.47
C GLU A 77 0.32 1.10 -11.94
N ALA A 78 -0.47 0.33 -12.69
CA ALA A 78 -0.80 0.59 -14.09
C ALA A 78 -1.99 1.56 -14.22
#